data_AF-A0A7C2LW63-F1
#
_entry.id   AF-A0A7C2LW63-F1
#
_cell.length_a   1.000
_cell.length_b   1.000
_cell.length_c   1.000
_cell.angle_alpha   90.00
_cell.angle_beta   90.00
_cell.angle_gamma   90.00
#
_symmetry.space_group_name_H-M   'P 1'
#
loop_
_entity.id
_entity.type
_entity.pdbx_description
1 polymer ?
#
loop_
_entity_poly.entity_id
_entity_poly.type
_entity_poly.pdbx_seq_one_letter_code
_entity_poly.pdbx_strand_id
1 'polypeptide(L)'
;MSNPLDVSDVPLVGPHELMVPMQHMIDTERGLALLKGVSNADLRQVDAAIWDDLSGDPARRVAVLLRFRALVQVFRARRLAELFLDRGFMLIAPAVHVAARMRLNTQWGFNPLKFERELRDLLAQLDGGAERSPDRLTA
;
A
#
# COMPACT_ATOMS: atom_id res chain seq x y z
N MET A 1 6.49 9.58 -34.72
CA MET A 1 7.30 8.98 -33.64
C MET A 1 6.33 8.59 -32.54
N SER A 2 5.87 7.33 -32.52
CA SER A 2 4.97 6.85 -31.48
C SER A 2 5.78 6.67 -30.21
N ASN A 3 5.56 7.51 -29.21
CA ASN A 3 5.96 7.20 -27.85
C ASN A 3 4.97 6.12 -27.37
N PRO A 4 5.37 4.84 -27.23
CA PRO A 4 4.49 3.90 -26.57
C PRO A 4 4.32 4.45 -25.15
N LEU A 5 3.13 4.93 -24.81
CA LEU A 5 2.79 5.29 -23.43
C LEU A 5 3.24 4.11 -22.55
N ASP A 6 4.28 4.33 -21.74
CA ASP A 6 4.79 3.30 -20.85
C ASP A 6 3.71 3.16 -19.80
N VAL A 7 2.90 2.12 -19.88
CA VAL A 7 1.74 2.00 -19.00
C VAL A 7 2.16 1.67 -17.54
N SER A 8 3.46 1.84 -17.22
CA SER A 8 4.03 2.12 -15.89
C SER A 8 3.93 3.59 -15.44
N ASP A 9 3.29 4.48 -16.21
CA ASP A 9 3.30 5.95 -16.11
C ASP A 9 2.77 6.54 -14.79
N VAL A 10 2.38 5.72 -13.82
CA VAL A 10 2.08 6.19 -12.45
C VAL A 10 3.39 6.33 -11.69
N PRO A 11 3.80 7.55 -11.29
CA PRO A 11 5.03 7.76 -10.53
C PRO A 11 5.13 6.87 -9.29
N LEU A 12 6.36 6.50 -8.93
CA LEU A 12 6.62 5.90 -7.63
C LEU A 12 6.37 6.93 -6.53
N VAL A 13 5.71 6.51 -5.45
CA VAL A 13 5.45 7.33 -4.27
C VAL A 13 6.16 6.73 -3.07
N GLY A 14 6.56 7.58 -2.13
CA GLY A 14 7.21 7.15 -0.91
C GLY A 14 6.25 6.38 0.01
N PRO A 15 6.77 5.51 0.89
CA PRO A 15 5.95 4.80 1.87
C PRO A 15 5.15 5.76 2.77
N HIS A 16 5.72 6.89 3.15
CA HIS A 16 5.05 7.91 3.98
C HIS A 16 3.81 8.48 3.29
N GLU A 17 3.92 8.85 2.02
CA GLU A 17 2.81 9.42 1.24
C GLU A 17 1.68 8.40 1.04
N LEU A 18 2.04 7.12 0.83
CA LEU A 18 1.06 6.05 0.69
C LEU A 18 0.47 5.62 2.05
N MET A 19 1.12 5.96 3.16
CA MET A 19 0.59 5.74 4.51
C MET A 19 -0.54 6.72 4.84
N VAL A 20 -0.52 7.96 4.35
CA VAL A 20 -1.58 8.95 4.58
C VAL A 20 -2.99 8.41 4.30
N PRO A 21 -3.30 7.92 3.08
CA PRO A 21 -4.63 7.37 2.80
C PRO A 21 -4.93 6.09 3.59
N MET A 22 -3.90 5.31 3.91
CA MET A 22 -4.06 4.07 4.67
C MET A 22 -4.40 4.35 6.13
N GLN A 23 -3.71 5.30 6.75
CA GLN A 23 -3.96 5.75 8.11
C GLN A 23 -5.35 6.36 8.22
N HIS A 24 -5.76 7.18 7.25
CA HIS A 24 -7.13 7.69 7.20
C HIS A 24 -8.19 6.58 7.22
N MET A 25 -7.96 5.48 6.50
CA MET A 25 -8.89 4.33 6.51
C MET A 25 -8.92 3.59 7.85
N ILE A 26 -7.79 3.57 8.58
CA ILE A 26 -7.72 2.97 9.92
C ILE A 26 -8.44 3.87 10.92
N ASP A 27 -8.13 5.16 10.92
CA ASP A 27 -8.68 6.15 11.86
C ASP A 27 -10.20 6.32 11.71
N THR A 28 -10.72 6.10 10.50
CA THR A 28 -12.17 6.14 10.22
C THR A 28 -12.85 4.78 10.40
N GLU A 29 -12.17 3.79 11.00
CA GLU A 29 -12.66 2.43 11.24
C GLU A 29 -13.09 1.67 9.97
N ARG A 30 -12.55 2.06 8.82
CA ARG A 30 -12.85 1.47 7.50
C ARG A 30 -11.89 0.36 7.11
N GLY A 31 -11.18 -0.25 8.07
CA GLY A 31 -10.24 -1.35 7.82
C GLY A 31 -10.83 -2.52 7.04
N LEU A 32 -12.11 -2.86 7.27
CA LEU A 32 -12.79 -3.94 6.53
C LEU A 32 -13.01 -3.60 5.03
N ALA A 33 -13.09 -2.31 4.68
CA ALA A 33 -13.18 -1.88 3.29
C ALA A 33 -11.89 -2.19 2.52
N LEU A 34 -10.75 -2.35 3.19
CA LEU A 34 -9.51 -2.81 2.55
C LEU A 34 -9.66 -4.23 1.98
N LEU A 35 -10.47 -5.08 2.61
CA LEU A 35 -10.73 -6.46 2.17
C LEU A 35 -11.91 -6.58 1.22
N LYS A 36 -12.97 -5.79 1.44
CA LYS A 36 -14.20 -5.86 0.63
C LYS A 36 -14.15 -4.98 -0.62
N GLY A 37 -13.20 -4.06 -0.67
CA GLY A 37 -13.11 -3.01 -1.67
C GLY A 37 -13.58 -1.67 -1.11
N VAL A 38 -12.99 -0.60 -1.63
CA VAL A 38 -13.24 0.78 -1.22
C VAL A 38 -14.25 1.40 -2.17
N SER A 39 -15.31 1.98 -1.61
CA SER A 39 -16.38 2.60 -2.40
C SER A 39 -15.94 3.95 -2.98
N ASN A 40 -16.69 4.48 -3.96
CA ASN A 40 -16.44 5.84 -4.46
C ASN A 40 -16.65 6.93 -3.39
N ALA A 41 -17.46 6.66 -2.35
CA ALA A 41 -17.61 7.58 -1.23
C ALA A 41 -16.33 7.60 -0.37
N ASP A 42 -15.78 6.42 -0.09
CA ASP A 42 -14.53 6.28 0.66
C ASP A 42 -13.35 6.90 -0.09
N LEU A 43 -13.27 6.67 -1.41
CA LEU A 43 -12.25 7.30 -2.26
C LEU A 43 -12.30 8.82 -2.21
N ARG A 44 -13.50 9.42 -2.13
CA ARG A 44 -13.65 10.88 -1.98
C ARG A 44 -13.19 11.38 -0.61
N GLN A 45 -13.40 10.62 0.45
CA GLN A 45 -12.92 10.97 1.79
C GLN A 45 -11.39 10.88 1.87
N VAL A 46 -10.82 9.80 1.32
CA VAL A 46 -9.36 9.63 1.19
C VAL A 46 -8.75 10.73 0.33
N ASP A 47 -9.40 11.10 -0.77
CA ASP A 47 -8.96 12.20 -1.63
C ASP A 47 -8.88 13.53 -0.86
N ALA A 48 -9.89 13.85 -0.05
CA ALA A 48 -9.87 15.02 0.81
C ALA A 48 -8.73 14.96 1.84
N ALA A 49 -8.51 13.81 2.49
CA ALA A 49 -7.43 13.64 3.46
C ALA A 49 -6.03 13.83 2.83
N ILE A 50 -5.82 13.35 1.60
CA ILE A 50 -4.57 13.57 0.87
C ILE A 50 -4.42 15.03 0.43
N TRP A 51 -5.54 15.75 0.21
CA TRP A 51 -5.48 17.17 -0.19
C TRP A 51 -4.76 18.01 0.86
N ASP A 52 -5.04 17.79 2.14
CA ASP A 52 -4.44 18.55 3.23
C ASP A 52 -2.92 18.33 3.32
N ASP A 53 -2.46 17.10 3.07
CA ASP A 53 -1.04 16.73 3.19
C ASP A 53 -0.20 16.96 1.91
N LEU A 54 -0.80 16.88 0.71
CA LEU A 54 -0.10 16.90 -0.59
C LEU A 54 -0.56 18.01 -1.55
N SER A 55 -1.14 19.10 -1.02
CA SER A 55 -1.73 20.21 -1.81
C SER A 55 -0.81 20.84 -2.87
N GLY A 56 0.52 20.75 -2.73
CA GLY A 56 1.50 21.39 -3.61
C GLY A 56 1.77 20.70 -4.95
N ASP A 57 1.36 19.44 -5.15
CA ASP A 57 1.62 18.68 -6.39
C ASP A 57 0.42 17.81 -6.80
N PRO A 58 -0.43 18.30 -7.71
CA PRO A 58 -1.59 17.56 -8.20
C PRO A 58 -1.25 16.22 -8.86
N ALA A 59 -0.12 16.12 -9.56
CA ALA A 59 0.30 14.89 -10.23
C ALA A 59 0.72 13.85 -9.20
N ARG A 60 1.46 14.26 -8.16
CA ARG A 60 1.83 13.40 -7.03
C ARG A 60 0.61 12.89 -6.28
N ARG A 61 -0.37 13.75 -6.02
CA ARG A 61 -1.63 13.38 -5.37
C ARG A 61 -2.39 12.31 -6.14
N VAL A 62 -2.54 12.48 -7.45
CA VAL A 62 -3.16 11.47 -8.32
C VAL A 62 -2.37 10.15 -8.29
N ALA A 63 -1.04 10.21 -8.29
CA ALA A 63 -0.21 9.01 -8.17
C ALA A 63 -0.44 8.25 -6.85
N VAL A 64 -0.54 8.97 -5.72
CA VAL A 64 -0.84 8.37 -4.40
C VAL A 64 -2.20 7.70 -4.41
N LEU A 65 -3.24 8.37 -4.92
CA LEU A 65 -4.59 7.81 -5.01
C LEU A 65 -4.68 6.54 -5.85
N LEU A 66 -4.05 6.56 -7.04
CA LEU A 66 -4.04 5.40 -7.93
C LEU A 66 -3.34 4.21 -7.28
N ARG A 67 -2.22 4.46 -6.59
CA ARG A 67 -1.47 3.41 -5.89
C ARG A 67 -2.19 2.90 -4.66
N PHE A 68 -2.85 3.77 -3.91
CA PHE A 68 -3.73 3.37 -2.81
C PHE A 68 -4.87 2.48 -3.31
N ARG A 69 -5.55 2.88 -4.39
CA ARG A 69 -6.61 2.07 -5.01
C ARG A 69 -6.07 0.70 -5.46
N ALA A 70 -4.89 0.65 -6.07
CA ALA A 70 -4.26 -0.59 -6.48
C ALA A 70 -3.88 -1.48 -5.27
N LEU A 71 -3.44 -0.87 -4.17
CA LEU A 71 -3.13 -1.57 -2.92
C LEU A 71 -4.39 -2.19 -2.30
N VAL A 72 -5.49 -1.45 -2.21
CA VAL A 72 -6.78 -2.00 -1.78
C VAL A 72 -7.20 -3.16 -2.68
N GLN A 73 -7.04 -3.01 -3.99
CA GLN A 73 -7.40 -4.06 -4.93
C GLN A 73 -6.57 -5.33 -4.75
N VAL A 74 -5.27 -5.20 -4.44
CA VAL A 74 -4.39 -6.37 -4.24
C VAL A 74 -4.77 -7.16 -2.99
N PHE A 75 -5.23 -6.50 -1.93
CA PHE A 75 -5.72 -7.16 -0.71
C PHE A 75 -7.01 -7.97 -0.91
N ARG A 76 -7.74 -7.73 -2.00
CA ARG A 76 -8.91 -8.56 -2.36
C ARG A 76 -8.53 -9.93 -2.91
N ALA A 77 -7.27 -10.15 -3.28
CA ALA A 77 -6.82 -11.46 -3.71
C ALA A 77 -6.85 -12.45 -2.54
N ARG A 78 -7.41 -13.63 -2.75
CA ARG A 78 -7.70 -14.62 -1.70
C ARG A 78 -6.54 -14.83 -0.70
N ARG A 79 -5.33 -15.11 -1.20
CA ARG A 79 -4.15 -15.38 -0.34
C ARG A 79 -3.70 -14.16 0.47
N LEU A 80 -3.84 -12.96 -0.09
CA LEU A 80 -3.51 -11.72 0.59
C LEU A 80 -4.60 -11.33 1.60
N ALA A 81 -5.87 -11.60 1.30
CA ALA A 81 -6.96 -11.46 2.25
C ALA A 81 -6.80 -12.40 3.44
N GLU A 82 -6.47 -13.68 3.19
CA GLU A 82 -6.17 -14.66 4.24
C GLU A 82 -4.98 -14.20 5.11
N LEU A 83 -3.90 -13.73 4.49
CA LEU A 83 -2.73 -13.20 5.21
C LEU A 83 -3.06 -11.95 6.05
N PHE A 84 -3.91 -11.06 5.52
CA PHE A 84 -4.35 -9.86 6.24
C PHE A 84 -5.24 -10.23 7.43
N LEU A 85 -6.13 -11.21 7.29
CA LEU A 85 -6.96 -11.71 8.39
C LEU A 85 -6.13 -12.40 9.49
N ASP A 86 -5.04 -13.08 9.11
CA ASP A 86 -4.12 -13.73 10.05
C ASP A 86 -3.24 -12.73 10.82
N ARG A 87 -2.65 -11.75 10.13
CA ARG A 87 -1.69 -10.79 10.72
C ARG A 87 -2.32 -9.48 11.21
N GLY A 88 -3.55 -9.19 10.80
CA GLY A 88 -4.26 -7.95 11.11
C GLY A 88 -3.54 -6.69 10.59
N PHE A 89 -3.71 -5.58 11.31
CA PHE A 89 -3.15 -4.27 10.93
C PHE A 89 -1.61 -4.21 10.91
N MET A 90 -0.92 -5.18 11.52
CA MET A 90 0.55 -5.28 11.43
C MET A 90 1.04 -5.48 9.99
N LEU A 91 0.18 -6.00 9.11
CA LEU A 91 0.49 -6.19 7.69
C LEU A 91 0.55 -4.87 6.90
N ILE A 92 -0.05 -3.81 7.42
CA ILE A 92 -0.22 -2.55 6.68
C ILE A 92 1.12 -1.89 6.37
N ALA A 93 1.97 -1.65 7.37
CA ALA A 93 3.23 -0.96 7.16
C ALA A 93 4.18 -1.71 6.20
N PRO A 94 4.35 -3.05 6.30
CA PRO A 94 5.07 -3.84 5.31
C PRO A 94 4.44 -3.77 3.92
N ALA A 95 3.12 -3.87 3.81
CA ALA A 95 2.43 -3.81 2.52
C ALA A 95 2.57 -2.45 1.83
N VAL A 96 2.51 -1.36 2.60
CA VAL A 96 2.77 0.00 2.10
C VAL A 96 4.21 0.13 1.59
N HIS A 97 5.20 -0.44 2.29
CA HIS A 97 6.59 -0.46 1.83
C HIS A 97 6.77 -1.24 0.52
N VAL A 98 6.11 -2.38 0.37
CA VAL A 98 6.12 -3.17 -0.87
C VAL A 98 5.43 -2.41 -2.00
N ALA A 99 4.28 -1.80 -1.72
CA ALA A 99 3.54 -1.02 -2.69
C ALA A 99 4.33 0.22 -3.17
N ALA A 100 5.09 0.88 -2.30
CA ALA A 100 5.91 2.03 -2.66
C ALA A 100 7.03 1.70 -3.66
N ARG A 101 7.63 0.49 -3.57
CA ARG A 101 8.74 0.05 -4.43
C ARG A 101 8.31 -0.66 -5.72
N MET A 102 7.08 -1.18 -5.78
CA MET A 102 6.60 -1.94 -6.93
C MET A 102 6.05 -1.05 -8.04
N ARG A 103 6.30 -1.40 -9.31
CA ARG A 103 5.60 -0.75 -10.42
C ARG A 103 4.16 -1.27 -10.52
N LEU A 104 3.24 -0.38 -10.89
CA LEU A 104 1.89 -0.78 -11.28
C LEU A 104 1.95 -1.42 -12.67
N ASN A 105 1.11 -2.44 -12.88
CA ASN A 105 0.87 -2.96 -14.20
C ASN A 105 -0.24 -2.14 -14.89
N THR A 106 -0.29 -2.36 -16.19
CA THR A 106 -0.96 -1.52 -17.18
C THR A 106 -2.48 -1.69 -17.21
N GLN A 107 -2.99 -2.78 -16.62
CA GLN A 107 -4.39 -3.22 -16.73
C GLN A 107 -5.06 -3.51 -15.37
N TRP A 108 -4.30 -3.85 -14.34
CA TRP A 108 -4.79 -4.51 -13.11
C TRP A 108 -4.16 -3.98 -11.80
N GLY A 109 -3.31 -2.95 -11.82
CA GLY A 109 -2.62 -2.45 -10.63
C GLY A 109 -1.43 -3.33 -10.20
N PHE A 110 -1.28 -3.64 -8.90
CA PHE A 110 -0.21 -4.54 -8.46
C PHE A 110 -0.50 -5.98 -8.89
N ASN A 111 0.50 -6.71 -9.37
CA ASN A 111 0.38 -8.16 -9.60
C ASN A 111 0.26 -8.87 -8.24
N PRO A 112 -0.85 -9.59 -7.94
CA PRO A 112 -1.07 -10.14 -6.60
C PRO A 112 -0.04 -11.20 -6.19
N LEU A 113 0.38 -12.08 -7.10
CA LEU A 113 1.36 -13.13 -6.81
C LEU A 113 2.73 -12.53 -6.50
N LYS A 114 3.17 -11.56 -7.31
CA LYS A 114 4.44 -10.87 -7.08
C LYS A 114 4.38 -10.08 -5.77
N PHE A 115 3.29 -9.36 -5.54
CA PHE A 115 3.09 -8.57 -4.32
C PHE A 115 3.13 -9.44 -3.08
N GLU A 116 2.40 -10.57 -3.07
CA GLU A 116 2.39 -11.50 -1.95
C GLU A 116 3.78 -12.06 -1.65
N ARG A 117 4.54 -12.42 -2.69
CA ARG A 117 5.92 -12.92 -2.52
C ARG A 117 6.81 -11.86 -1.85
N GLU A 118 6.84 -10.65 -2.41
CA GLU A 118 7.67 -9.55 -1.86
C GLU A 118 7.24 -9.19 -0.43
N LEU A 119 5.94 -9.28 -0.12
CA LEU A 119 5.42 -9.06 1.23
C LEU A 119 5.87 -10.15 2.20
N ARG A 120 5.79 -11.42 1.82
CA ARG A 120 6.25 -12.54 2.65
C ARG A 120 7.76 -12.47 2.88
N ASP A 121 8.53 -12.12 1.85
CA ASP A 121 9.99 -11.96 1.96
C ASP A 121 10.33 -10.83 2.93
N LEU A 122 9.62 -9.70 2.88
CA LEU A 122 9.78 -8.60 3.82
C LEU A 122 9.39 -9.00 5.25
N LEU A 123 8.28 -9.72 5.43
CA LEU A 123 7.87 -10.21 6.75
C LEU A 123 8.93 -11.16 7.33
N ALA A 124 9.46 -12.09 6.54
CA ALA A 124 10.51 -13.00 7.00
C ALA A 124 11.79 -12.25 7.42
N GLN A 125 12.13 -11.15 6.73
CA GLN A 125 13.26 -10.29 7.11
C GLN A 125 13.00 -9.55 8.43
N LEU A 126 11.75 -9.09 8.66
CA LEU A 126 11.37 -8.42 9.90
C LEU A 126 11.33 -9.39 11.08
N ASP A 127 10.75 -10.58 10.88
CA ASP A 127 10.66 -11.64 11.89
C ASP A 127 12.08 -12.14 12.26
N GLY A 128 12.93 -12.41 11.27
CA GLY A 128 14.33 -12.81 11.49
C GLY A 128 15.25 -11.68 12.00
N GLY A 129 14.86 -10.41 11.79
CA GLY A 129 15.52 -9.24 12.37
C GLY A 129 15.21 -9.06 13.85
N ALA A 130 13.99 -9.40 14.27
CA ALA A 130 13.58 -9.40 15.67
C ALA A 130 14.33 -10.47 16.49
N GLU A 131 14.58 -11.66 15.92
CA GLU A 131 15.34 -12.73 16.58
C GLU A 131 16.85 -12.42 16.71
N ARG A 132 17.40 -11.52 15.87
CA ARG A 132 18.82 -11.14 15.88
C ARG A 132 19.16 -9.96 16.80
N SER A 133 18.20 -9.45 17.57
CA SER A 133 18.41 -8.36 18.54
C SER A 133 18.31 -8.85 20.00
N PRO A 134 19.24 -9.69 20.51
CA PRO A 134 19.30 -9.98 21.95
C PRO A 134 20.17 -8.98 22.75
N ASP A 135 20.72 -7.92 22.14
CA ASP A 135 21.84 -7.17 22.75
C ASP A 135 21.61 -5.66 22.91
N ARG A 136 20.51 -5.29 23.57
CA ARG A 136 20.38 -3.97 24.23
C ARG A 136 19.89 -4.14 25.66
N LEU A 137 20.64 -4.90 26.45
CA LEU A 137 20.52 -4.91 27.89
C LEU A 137 21.92 -4.85 28.53
N THR A 138 22.62 -3.73 28.33
CA THR A 138 23.67 -3.21 29.23
C THR A 138 24.17 -1.88 28.68
N ALA A 139 23.68 -0.77 29.23
CA ALA A 139 24.42 0.48 29.48
C ALA A 139 23.58 1.36 30.40
#